data_AF-A0A3M1UCJ6-F1
#
_entry.id   AF-A0A3M1UCJ6-F1
#
_cell.length_a   1.000
_cell.length_b   1.000
_cell.length_c   1.000
_cell.angle_alpha   90.00
_cell.angle_beta   90.00
_cell.angle_gamma   90.00
#
_symmetry.space_group_name_H-M   'P 1'
#
loop_
_entity.id
_entity.type
_entity.pdbx_description
1 polymer ?
#
loop_
_entity_poly.entity_id
_entity_poly.type
_entity_poly.pdbx_seq_one_letter_code
_entity_poly.pdbx_strand_id
1 'polypeptide(L)'
;MNIILLQASRKSIHLWDVLFGDPGRIPRSAFETIKTEVFIAGALLAVLCLGIAWLIANSIPYEAGKNPRDPFKRRMAFIIVGVVAIVLLFAMSSFSVTNLRGRQMEEFRQVMMYSIIINALIYFIVGFALSKLLPRSKFGTIFPSK
;
A
#
# COMPACT_ATOMS: atom_id res chain seq x y z
N MET A 1 -18.42 -39.40 -16.25
CA MET A 1 -17.42 -38.54 -16.92
C MET A 1 -18.14 -37.26 -17.35
N ASN A 2 -18.25 -36.19 -16.56
CA ASN A 2 -17.23 -35.14 -16.47
C ASN A 2 -17.65 -34.02 -15.50
N ILE A 3 -17.79 -34.31 -14.21
CA ILE A 3 -17.90 -33.23 -13.19
C ILE A 3 -16.49 -32.70 -12.85
N ILE A 4 -15.48 -33.58 -12.95
CA ILE A 4 -14.07 -33.27 -12.71
C ILE A 4 -13.46 -32.38 -13.82
N LEU A 5 -13.86 -32.56 -15.09
CA LEU A 5 -13.41 -31.69 -16.19
C LEU A 5 -14.07 -30.30 -16.18
N LEU A 6 -15.24 -30.13 -15.52
CA LEU A 6 -15.85 -28.81 -15.34
C LEU A 6 -15.17 -27.97 -14.25
N GLN A 7 -14.54 -28.60 -13.26
CA GLN A 7 -13.70 -27.89 -12.29
C GLN A 7 -12.32 -27.51 -12.86
N ALA A 8 -11.80 -28.28 -13.82
CA ALA A 8 -10.48 -28.05 -14.41
C ALA A 8 -10.38 -26.77 -15.28
N SER A 9 -11.51 -26.13 -15.62
CA SER A 9 -11.55 -24.92 -16.47
C SER A 9 -12.01 -23.65 -15.74
N ARG A 10 -11.98 -23.61 -14.40
CA ARG A 10 -12.15 -22.35 -13.65
C ARG A 10 -10.79 -21.90 -13.15
N LYS A 11 -9.94 -21.41 -14.06
CA LYS A 11 -8.71 -20.73 -13.67
C LYS A 11 -9.12 -19.50 -12.84
N SER A 12 -8.85 -19.50 -11.55
CA SER A 12 -9.06 -18.33 -10.71
C SER A 12 -8.06 -17.27 -11.16
N ILE A 13 -8.57 -16.14 -11.64
CA ILE A 13 -7.74 -15.01 -12.05
C ILE A 13 -7.48 -14.20 -10.80
N HIS A 14 -6.21 -14.01 -10.48
CA HIS A 14 -5.76 -13.22 -9.34
C HIS A 14 -5.19 -11.89 -9.79
N LEU A 15 -5.00 -10.97 -8.85
CA LEU A 15 -4.37 -9.68 -9.05
C LEU A 15 -3.00 -9.82 -9.74
N TRP A 16 -2.21 -10.84 -9.37
CA TRP A 16 -0.90 -11.08 -9.98
C TRP A 16 -0.96 -11.34 -11.49
N ASP A 17 -2.03 -11.99 -11.97
CA ASP A 17 -2.25 -12.23 -13.39
C ASP A 17 -2.55 -10.92 -14.15
N VAL A 18 -3.15 -9.94 -13.47
CA VAL A 18 -3.45 -8.61 -14.03
C VAL A 18 -2.22 -7.70 -13.99
N LEU A 19 -1.45 -7.76 -12.91
CA LEU A 19 -0.28 -6.90 -12.72
C LEU A 19 0.90 -7.30 -13.61
N PHE A 20 1.14 -8.60 -13.79
CA PHE A 20 2.35 -9.11 -14.45
C PHE A 20 2.08 -10.09 -15.59
N GLY A 21 0.82 -10.48 -15.82
CA GLY A 21 0.44 -11.42 -16.87
C GLY A 21 -0.44 -10.80 -17.95
N ASP A 22 -0.88 -11.64 -18.89
CA ASP A 22 -1.95 -11.32 -19.82
C ASP A 22 -3.23 -12.02 -19.33
N PRO A 23 -4.10 -11.33 -18.57
CA PRO A 23 -5.29 -11.93 -17.99
C PRO A 23 -6.37 -12.21 -19.04
N GLY A 24 -6.17 -11.80 -20.30
CA GLY A 24 -7.16 -11.91 -21.36
C GLY A 24 -8.49 -11.24 -20.97
N ARG A 25 -9.62 -11.91 -21.28
CA ARG A 25 -10.95 -11.38 -20.95
C ARG A 25 -11.37 -11.84 -19.55
N ILE A 26 -11.44 -10.90 -18.63
CA ILE A 26 -11.79 -11.16 -17.23
C ILE A 26 -13.34 -11.17 -17.07
N PRO A 27 -13.95 -12.24 -16.53
CA PRO A 27 -15.37 -12.26 -16.21
C PRO A 27 -15.67 -11.30 -15.04
N ARG A 28 -16.88 -10.74 -14.98
CA ARG A 28 -17.26 -9.74 -13.96
C ARG A 28 -17.01 -10.23 -12.52
N SER A 29 -17.31 -11.49 -12.21
CA SER A 29 -17.09 -12.06 -10.87
C SER A 29 -15.62 -12.07 -10.47
N ALA A 30 -14.71 -12.44 -11.39
CA ALA A 30 -13.28 -12.39 -11.13
C ALA A 30 -12.78 -10.95 -10.99
N PHE A 31 -13.37 -10.01 -11.74
CA PHE A 31 -13.01 -8.59 -11.62
C PHE A 31 -13.34 -8.01 -10.24
N GLU A 32 -14.50 -8.36 -9.65
CA GLU A 32 -14.81 -7.95 -8.27
C GLU A 32 -13.83 -8.54 -7.25
N THR A 33 -13.43 -9.81 -7.41
CA THR A 33 -12.38 -10.41 -6.58
C THR A 33 -11.06 -9.65 -6.70
N ILE A 34 -10.65 -9.30 -7.91
CA ILE A 34 -9.43 -8.52 -8.16
C ILE A 34 -9.51 -7.15 -7.47
N LYS A 35 -10.66 -6.46 -7.50
CA LYS A 35 -10.83 -5.19 -6.77
C LYS A 35 -10.59 -5.36 -5.28
N THR A 36 -11.15 -6.42 -4.68
CA THR A 36 -10.91 -6.73 -3.26
C THR A 36 -9.43 -7.01 -2.99
N GLU A 37 -8.78 -7.81 -3.85
CA GLU A 37 -7.34 -8.11 -3.74
C GLU A 37 -6.48 -6.83 -3.84
N VAL A 38 -6.86 -5.85 -4.68
CA VAL A 38 -6.18 -4.54 -4.77
C VAL A 38 -6.22 -3.79 -3.44
N PHE A 39 -7.38 -3.77 -2.76
CA PHE A 39 -7.49 -3.11 -1.45
C PHE A 39 -6.69 -3.84 -0.37
N ILE A 40 -6.71 -5.18 -0.37
CA ILE A 40 -5.93 -5.98 0.58
C ILE A 40 -4.43 -5.76 0.35
N ALA A 41 -3.96 -5.83 -0.89
CA ALA A 41 -2.57 -5.58 -1.24
C ALA A 41 -2.15 -4.15 -0.87
N GLY A 42 -3.01 -3.16 -1.12
CA GLY A 42 -2.78 -1.77 -0.72
C GLY A 42 -2.64 -1.60 0.79
N ALA A 43 -3.51 -2.24 1.57
CA ALA A 43 -3.45 -2.21 3.03
C ALA A 43 -2.19 -2.91 3.58
N LEU A 44 -1.83 -4.08 3.04
CA LEU A 44 -0.62 -4.80 3.43
C LEU A 44 0.65 -4.00 3.12
N LEU A 45 0.71 -3.34 1.97
CA LEU A 45 1.82 -2.46 1.62
C LEU A 45 1.91 -1.27 2.57
N ALA A 46 0.77 -0.66 2.96
CA ALA A 46 0.75 0.42 3.93
C ALA A 46 1.36 -0.01 5.28
N VAL A 47 0.96 -1.17 5.78
CA VAL A 47 1.50 -1.76 7.03
C VAL A 47 3.00 -2.06 6.90
N LEU A 48 3.42 -2.63 5.77
CA LEU A 48 4.84 -2.91 5.52
C LEU A 48 5.68 -1.63 5.49
N CYS A 49 5.23 -0.60 4.77
CA CYS A 49 5.89 0.69 4.71
C CYS A 49 5.94 1.38 6.08
N LEU A 50 4.87 1.27 6.88
CA LEU A 50 4.87 1.74 8.27
C LEU A 50 5.94 1.02 9.11
N GLY A 51 6.06 -0.29 8.97
CA GLY A 51 7.10 -1.08 9.63
C GLY A 51 8.51 -0.64 9.21
N ILE A 52 8.73 -0.37 7.92
CA ILE A 52 10.01 0.14 7.40
C ILE A 52 10.30 1.54 7.95
N ALA A 53 9.32 2.44 7.94
CA ALA A 53 9.46 3.77 8.55
C ALA A 53 9.80 3.67 10.04
N TRP A 54 9.23 2.68 10.73
CA TRP A 54 9.53 2.37 12.12
C TRP A 54 10.99 1.94 12.33
N LEU A 55 11.47 1.01 11.52
CA LEU A 55 12.87 0.56 11.56
C LEU A 55 13.86 1.69 11.25
N ILE A 56 13.56 2.53 10.25
CA ILE A 56 14.42 3.67 9.88
C ILE A 56 14.44 4.72 10.99
N ALA A 57 13.32 5.04 11.63
CA ALA A 57 13.33 5.97 12.75
C ALA A 57 14.11 5.40 13.95
N ASN A 58 14.12 4.08 14.12
CA ASN A 58 14.89 3.40 15.16
C ASN A 58 16.41 3.41 14.89
N SER A 59 16.83 3.39 13.62
CA SER A 59 18.25 3.48 13.26
C SER A 59 18.82 4.90 13.39
N ILE A 60 17.98 5.93 13.48
CA ILE A 60 18.43 7.30 13.71
C ILE A 60 18.78 7.49 15.20
N PRO A 61 20.00 7.96 15.53
CA PRO A 61 20.44 8.20 16.91
C PRO A 61 19.45 9.10 17.66
N TYR A 62 19.02 8.68 18.85
CA TYR A 62 18.03 9.37 19.69
C TYR A 62 18.64 9.75 21.02
N GLU A 63 18.49 11.02 21.38
CA GLU A 63 18.66 11.48 22.76
C GLU A 63 17.26 11.90 23.24
N ALA A 64 16.74 11.19 24.25
CA ALA A 64 15.48 11.55 24.90
C ALA A 64 15.74 12.74 25.83
N GLY A 65 15.01 13.85 25.67
CA GLY A 65 15.19 15.01 26.56
C GLY A 65 14.82 16.35 25.93
N LYS A 66 15.30 17.45 26.54
CA LYS A 66 14.98 18.84 26.19
C LYS A 66 15.52 19.29 24.81
N ASN A 67 16.42 18.50 24.21
CA ASN A 67 17.03 18.78 22.91
C ASN A 67 17.16 17.48 22.10
N PRO A 68 16.05 16.93 21.56
CA PRO A 68 16.09 15.70 20.78
C PRO A 68 17.00 15.90 19.58
N ARG A 69 17.96 15.00 19.41
CA ARG A 69 18.90 15.04 18.28
C ARG A 69 18.15 14.69 16.99
N ASP A 70 18.14 15.64 16.04
CA ASP A 70 17.62 15.48 14.67
C ASP A 70 16.15 15.03 14.48
N PRO A 71 15.14 15.70 15.08
CA PRO A 71 13.72 15.39 14.84
C PRO A 71 13.34 15.58 13.36
N PHE A 72 13.96 16.54 12.68
CA PHE A 72 13.74 16.81 11.27
C PHE A 72 14.12 15.63 10.37
N LYS A 73 15.23 14.93 10.65
CA LYS A 73 15.67 13.77 9.85
C LYS A 73 14.67 12.61 9.92
N ARG A 74 14.06 12.38 11.09
CA ARG A 74 13.04 11.33 11.28
C ARG A 74 11.74 11.67 10.59
N ARG A 75 11.34 12.94 10.65
CA ARG A 75 10.18 13.45 9.91
C ARG A 75 10.38 13.31 8.40
N MET A 76 11.56 13.67 7.89
CA MET A 76 11.88 13.44 6.48
C MET A 76 11.88 11.96 6.12
N ALA A 77 12.47 11.08 6.95
CA ALA A 77 12.44 9.65 6.69
C ALA A 77 11.00 9.10 6.61
N PHE A 78 10.13 9.49 7.55
CA PHE A 78 8.72 9.09 7.53
C PHE A 78 7.99 9.59 6.27
N ILE A 79 8.23 10.83 5.86
CA ILE A 79 7.64 11.41 4.65
C ILE A 79 8.17 10.69 3.39
N ILE A 80 9.48 10.46 3.30
CA ILE A 80 10.11 9.76 2.17
C ILE A 80 9.52 8.37 2.02
N VAL A 81 9.39 7.61 3.11
CA VAL A 81 8.79 6.27 3.06
C VAL A 81 7.31 6.32 2.65
N GLY A 82 6.56 7.32 3.12
CA GLY A 82 5.17 7.53 2.68
C GLY A 82 5.06 7.84 1.19
N VAL A 83 5.95 8.69 0.65
CA VAL A 83 6.02 8.99 -0.78
C VAL A 83 6.39 7.73 -1.57
N VAL A 84 7.37 6.94 -1.10
CA VAL A 84 7.75 5.68 -1.73
C VAL A 84 6.57 4.70 -1.77
N ALA A 85 5.77 4.60 -0.71
CA ALA A 85 4.57 3.75 -0.69
C ALA A 85 3.55 4.14 -1.78
N ILE A 86 3.32 5.44 -1.95
CA ILE A 86 2.45 5.99 -3.01
C ILE A 86 3.02 5.68 -4.39
N VAL A 87 4.32 5.93 -4.60
CA VAL A 87 5.00 5.70 -5.87
C VAL A 87 4.96 4.22 -6.26
N LEU A 88 5.14 3.30 -5.32
CA LEU A 88 5.07 1.86 -5.57
C LEU A 88 3.68 1.43 -6.05
N LEU A 89 2.60 1.87 -5.41
CA LEU A 89 1.24 1.56 -5.86
C LEU A 89 0.92 2.19 -7.21
N PHE A 90 1.38 3.42 -7.44
CA PHE A 90 1.21 4.10 -8.71
C PHE A 90 1.95 3.38 -9.84
N ALA A 91 3.17 2.91 -9.58
CA ALA A 91 3.95 2.11 -10.52
C ALA A 91 3.25 0.79 -10.82
N MET A 92 2.78 0.06 -9.79
CA MET A 92 1.99 -1.18 -9.98
C MET A 92 0.75 -0.95 -10.85
N SER A 93 0.02 0.15 -10.63
CA SER A 93 -1.13 0.54 -11.46
C SER A 93 -0.73 0.77 -12.92
N SER A 94 0.36 1.53 -13.14
CA SER A 94 0.81 1.90 -14.48
C SER A 94 1.24 0.68 -15.31
N PHE A 95 1.89 -0.31 -14.68
CA PHE A 95 2.27 -1.55 -15.35
C PHE A 95 1.08 -2.48 -15.64
N SER A 96 0.06 -2.51 -14.78
CA SER A 96 -1.12 -3.36 -15.00
C SER A 96 -2.07 -2.89 -16.09
N VAL A 97 -2.11 -1.57 -16.32
CA VAL A 97 -3.04 -0.92 -17.26
C VAL A 97 -2.70 -1.26 -18.72
N THR A 98 -1.50 -1.77 -18.99
CA THR A 98 -1.11 -2.23 -20.34
C THR A 98 -1.81 -3.51 -20.78
N ASN A 99 -2.35 -4.29 -19.84
CA ASN A 99 -2.88 -5.64 -20.12
C ASN A 99 -4.43 -5.68 -20.15
N LEU A 100 -5.09 -4.60 -19.71
CA LEU A 100 -6.56 -4.48 -19.69
C LEU A 100 -7.06 -3.62 -20.86
N ARG A 101 -8.26 -3.92 -21.40
CA ARG A 101 -8.85 -3.18 -22.53
C ARG A 101 -10.24 -2.62 -22.19
N GLY A 102 -10.55 -1.43 -22.72
CA GLY A 102 -11.88 -0.81 -22.66
C GLY A 102 -12.32 -0.43 -21.25
N ARG A 103 -13.62 -0.57 -20.95
CA ARG A 103 -14.23 -0.15 -19.68
C ARG A 103 -13.57 -0.75 -18.43
N GLN A 104 -13.05 -1.98 -18.52
CA GLN A 104 -12.39 -2.65 -17.38
C GLN A 104 -11.07 -1.98 -16.99
N MET A 105 -10.35 -1.40 -17.96
CA MET A 105 -9.13 -0.63 -17.72
C MET A 105 -9.43 0.64 -16.92
N GLU A 106 -10.51 1.34 -17.26
CA GLU A 106 -10.92 2.56 -16.57
C GLU A 106 -11.42 2.29 -15.16
N GLU A 107 -12.24 1.25 -14.96
CA GLU A 107 -12.68 0.82 -13.64
C GLU A 107 -11.50 0.36 -12.77
N PHE A 108 -10.53 -0.39 -13.33
CA PHE A 108 -9.35 -0.82 -12.59
C PHE A 108 -8.47 0.37 -12.18
N ARG A 109 -8.27 1.34 -13.09
CA ARG A 109 -7.54 2.58 -12.80
C ARG A 109 -8.19 3.38 -11.67
N GLN A 110 -9.52 3.48 -11.64
CA GLN A 110 -10.24 4.15 -10.56
C GLN A 110 -10.03 3.41 -9.22
N VAL A 111 -10.15 2.09 -9.21
CA VAL A 111 -9.94 1.28 -8.00
C VAL A 111 -8.51 1.41 -7.47
N MET A 112 -7.50 1.40 -8.35
CA MET A 112 -6.11 1.65 -7.96
C MET A 112 -5.91 3.06 -7.39
N MET A 113 -6.56 4.08 -7.98
CA MET A 113 -6.49 5.45 -7.46
C MET A 113 -7.11 5.56 -6.06
N TYR A 114 -8.26 4.93 -5.82
CA TYR A 114 -8.86 4.85 -4.48
C TYR A 114 -7.97 4.09 -3.50
N SER A 115 -7.33 3.00 -3.94
CA SER A 115 -6.38 2.24 -3.10
C SER A 115 -5.17 3.07 -2.69
N ILE A 116 -4.62 3.90 -3.60
CA ILE A 116 -3.53 4.85 -3.29
C ILE A 116 -3.97 5.86 -2.22
N ILE A 117 -5.17 6.45 -2.36
CA ILE A 117 -5.69 7.42 -1.40
C ILE A 117 -5.89 6.77 -0.02
N ILE A 118 -6.48 5.58 0.01
CA ILE A 118 -6.71 4.82 1.25
C ILE A 118 -5.38 4.43 1.90
N ASN A 119 -4.39 3.95 1.13
CA ASN A 119 -3.06 3.62 1.64
C ASN A 119 -2.42 4.86 2.29
N ALA A 120 -2.42 6.00 1.59
CA ALA A 120 -1.88 7.24 2.14
C ALA A 120 -2.59 7.62 3.44
N LEU A 121 -3.92 7.57 3.47
CA LEU A 121 -4.70 7.86 4.68
C LEU A 121 -4.34 6.93 5.84
N ILE A 122 -4.28 5.61 5.63
CA ILE A 122 -3.91 4.64 6.66
C ILE A 122 -2.48 4.92 7.15
N TYR A 123 -1.53 5.14 6.24
CA TYR A 123 -0.15 5.44 6.59
C TYR A 123 -0.03 6.68 7.48
N PHE A 124 -0.69 7.78 7.11
CA PHE A 124 -0.64 9.02 7.89
C PHE A 124 -1.42 8.92 9.21
N ILE A 125 -2.62 8.32 9.22
CA ILE A 125 -3.45 8.19 10.43
C ILE A 125 -2.78 7.28 11.45
N VAL A 126 -2.29 6.11 11.03
CA VAL A 126 -1.61 5.17 11.93
C VAL A 126 -0.28 5.74 12.38
N GLY A 127 0.50 6.37 11.49
CA GLY A 127 1.74 7.04 11.85
C GLY A 127 1.51 8.17 12.88
N PHE A 128 0.45 8.95 12.71
CA PHE A 128 0.05 9.99 13.66
C PHE A 128 -0.41 9.40 14.99
N ALA A 129 -1.23 8.35 14.97
CA ALA A 129 -1.67 7.65 16.18
C ALA A 129 -0.47 7.08 16.97
N LEU A 130 0.49 6.46 16.27
CA LEU A 130 1.73 5.96 16.87
C LEU A 130 2.54 7.08 17.53
N SER A 131 2.61 8.26 16.91
CA SER A 131 3.31 9.41 17.48
C SER A 131 2.70 9.87 18.81
N LYS A 132 1.37 9.79 18.93
CA LYS A 132 0.65 10.12 20.17
C LYS A 132 0.72 9.03 21.23
N LEU A 133 0.71 7.76 20.84
CA LEU A 133 0.80 6.63 21.78
C LEU A 133 2.20 6.47 22.36
N LEU A 134 3.22 6.91 21.62
CA LEU A 134 4.62 6.79 22.02
C LEU A 134 5.31 8.17 22.11
N PRO A 135 4.81 9.12 22.94
CA PRO A 135 5.27 10.51 22.96
C PRO A 135 6.71 10.66 23.47
N ARG A 136 7.18 9.74 24.31
CA ARG A 136 8.58 9.68 24.80
C ARG A 136 9.50 8.83 23.91
N SER A 137 8.98 8.26 22.83
CA SER A 137 9.74 7.43 21.91
C SER A 137 10.26 8.25 20.72
N LYS A 138 11.13 7.61 19.94
CA LYS A 138 11.66 8.15 18.68
C LYS A 138 10.58 8.58 17.68
N PHE A 139 9.40 7.98 17.75
CA PHE A 139 8.24 8.28 16.89
C PHE A 139 7.42 9.48 17.38
N GLY A 140 7.39 9.75 18.68
CA GLY A 140 6.69 10.91 19.25
C GLY A 140 7.25 12.24 18.78
N THR A 141 8.54 12.29 18.41
CA THR A 141 9.19 13.48 17.86
C THR A 141 8.97 13.69 16.36
N ILE A 142 8.32 12.77 15.65
CA ILE A 142 8.11 12.86 14.19
C ILE A 142 7.05 13.91 13.84
N PHE A 143 6.03 14.05 14.71
CA PHE A 143 4.99 15.05 14.59
C PHE A 143 5.12 16.06 15.72
N PRO A 144 4.91 17.37 15.46
CA PRO A 144 4.92 18.36 16.52
C PRO A 144 3.78 18.08 17.51
N SER A 145 4.11 17.59 18.71
CA SER A 145 3.22 17.64 19.85
C SER A 145 3.21 19.07 20.35
N LYS A 146 2.02 19.67 20.49
CA LYS A 146 1.86 20.86 21.33
C LYS A 146 2.22 20.53 22.77
#